data_AF-L7QWR1-F1
#
_entry.id   AF-L7QWR1-F1
#
_cell.length_a   1.000
_cell.length_b   1.000
_cell.length_c   1.000
_cell.angle_alpha   90.00
_cell.angle_beta   90.00
_cell.angle_gamma   90.00
#
_symmetry.space_group_name_H-M   'P 1'
#
loop_
_entity.id
_entity.type
_entity.pdbx_description
1 polymer ?
#
loop_
_entity_poly.entity_id
_entity_poly.type
_entity_poly.pdbx_seq_one_letter_code
_entity_poly.pdbx_strand_id
1 'polypeptide(L)'
;RMAPNMGWLTFTFGLERKFKQLCRRLDVVRTHQQQEGLKFMSHFNSQFCIRDGKRNRKPEGPPPVELFELRSNGSALCTRLVQVKADASQLNSAFCYILYVPLESAESAESDTASALVYAWVGSKADADCARLIEQIAEDKFNNPWISLQVLAEGSEPDNFFWLALGGRKPYDPDADFLNYTRLFRCSNEKGYFTVSEKCT
;
A
#
# COMPACT_ATOMS: atom_id res chain seq x y z
N ARG A 1 -3.01 -4.76 -11.25
CA ARG A 1 -3.14 -6.20 -11.57
C ARG A 1 -4.52 -6.62 -12.10
N MET A 2 -5.60 -5.89 -11.81
CA MET A 2 -6.98 -6.26 -12.22
C MET A 2 -7.70 -5.21 -13.08
N ALA A 3 -7.00 -4.15 -13.50
CA ALA A 3 -7.59 -3.08 -14.31
C ALA A 3 -7.70 -3.52 -15.79
N PRO A 4 -8.87 -3.38 -16.42
CA PRO A 4 -9.05 -3.75 -17.82
C PRO A 4 -8.29 -2.79 -18.74
N ASN A 5 -7.84 -3.31 -19.90
CA ASN A 5 -7.14 -2.51 -20.91
C ASN A 5 -8.03 -1.41 -21.55
N MET A 6 -9.35 -1.50 -21.36
CA MET A 6 -10.32 -0.59 -21.97
C MET A 6 -10.07 0.88 -21.63
N GLY A 7 -9.76 1.21 -20.37
CA GLY A 7 -9.51 2.60 -19.98
C GLY A 7 -8.33 3.23 -20.73
N TRP A 8 -7.27 2.43 -20.95
CA TRP A 8 -6.11 2.86 -21.73
C TRP A 8 -6.46 3.08 -23.21
N LEU A 9 -7.22 2.16 -23.81
CA LEU A 9 -7.68 2.28 -25.19
C LEU A 9 -8.58 3.51 -25.38
N THR A 10 -9.54 3.73 -24.46
CA THR A 10 -10.42 4.90 -24.48
C THR A 10 -9.63 6.20 -24.39
N PHE A 11 -8.60 6.27 -23.53
CA PHE A 11 -7.72 7.44 -23.47
C PHE A 11 -6.96 7.63 -24.79
N THR A 12 -6.30 6.58 -25.28
CA THR A 12 -5.43 6.63 -26.47
C THR A 12 -6.19 7.05 -27.73
N PHE A 13 -7.35 6.44 -27.99
CA PHE A 13 -8.13 6.70 -29.20
C PHE A 13 -9.11 7.88 -29.07
N GLY A 14 -9.34 8.39 -27.86
CA GLY A 14 -10.29 9.48 -27.61
C GLY A 14 -9.63 10.77 -27.11
N LEU A 15 -9.04 10.71 -25.92
CA LEU A 15 -8.60 11.88 -25.17
C LEU A 15 -7.20 12.35 -25.54
N GLU A 16 -6.30 11.45 -25.92
CA GLU A 16 -4.91 11.79 -26.20
C GLU A 16 -4.77 12.88 -27.26
N ARG A 17 -5.54 12.79 -28.35
CA ARG A 17 -5.55 13.80 -29.41
C ARG A 17 -5.99 15.18 -28.90
N LYS A 18 -6.98 15.23 -28.00
CA LYS A 18 -7.46 16.48 -27.39
C LYS A 18 -6.39 17.10 -26.48
N PHE A 19 -5.70 16.28 -25.68
CA PHE A 19 -4.61 16.79 -24.83
C PHE A 19 -3.41 17.27 -25.64
N LYS A 20 -3.05 16.59 -26.74
CA LYS A 20 -1.97 17.03 -27.64
C LYS A 20 -2.28 18.35 -28.35
N GLN A 21 -3.56 18.67 -28.57
CA GLN A 21 -3.96 19.99 -29.10
C GLN A 21 -3.73 21.12 -28.08
N LEU A 22 -3.94 20.84 -26.79
CA LEU A 22 -3.75 21.81 -25.70
C LEU A 22 -2.27 21.94 -25.29
N CYS A 23 -1.55 20.82 -25.22
CA CYS A 23 -0.16 20.77 -24.83
C CYS A 23 0.67 20.11 -25.93
N ARG A 24 1.39 20.94 -26.70
CA ARG A 24 2.22 20.48 -27.83
C ARG A 24 3.38 19.56 -27.41
N ARG A 25 3.84 19.66 -26.16
CA ARG A 25 4.90 18.81 -25.57
C ARG A 25 4.29 17.93 -24.49
N LEU A 26 3.50 16.95 -24.91
CA LEU A 26 2.86 15.98 -24.04
C LEU A 26 3.53 14.61 -24.19
N ASP A 27 4.12 14.12 -23.10
CA ASP A 27 4.60 12.75 -22.99
C ASP A 27 3.53 11.87 -22.33
N VAL A 28 3.17 10.80 -23.02
CA VAL A 28 2.19 9.82 -22.56
C VAL A 28 2.92 8.57 -22.11
N VAL A 29 2.91 8.30 -20.80
CA VAL A 29 3.57 7.15 -20.20
C VAL A 29 2.53 6.25 -19.58
N ARG A 30 2.52 4.98 -20.01
CA ARG A 30 1.69 3.94 -19.39
C ARG A 30 2.46 3.31 -18.23
N THR A 31 1.89 3.32 -17.04
CA THR A 31 2.44 2.63 -15.87
C THR A 31 1.52 1.49 -15.44
N HIS A 32 2.11 0.46 -14.84
CA HIS A 32 1.38 -0.60 -14.18
C HIS A 32 1.52 -0.45 -12.66
N GLN A 33 0.50 -0.90 -11.93
CA GLN A 33 0.49 -0.88 -10.47
C GLN A 33 1.75 -1.55 -9.90
N GLN A 34 2.43 -0.88 -8.97
CA GLN A 34 3.74 -1.25 -8.39
C GLN A 34 4.92 -1.21 -9.38
N GLN A 35 4.75 -0.63 -10.56
CA GLN A 35 5.79 -0.37 -11.56
C GLN A 35 5.85 1.12 -11.93
N GLU A 36 5.43 1.99 -11.01
CA GLU A 36 5.46 3.43 -11.21
C GLU A 36 6.90 3.94 -11.16
N GLY A 37 7.24 4.84 -12.10
CA GLY A 37 8.56 5.46 -12.16
C GLY A 37 8.73 6.62 -11.16
N LEU A 38 9.99 6.98 -10.90
CA LEU A 38 10.38 8.03 -9.93
C LEU A 38 9.66 9.37 -10.14
N LYS A 39 9.55 9.83 -11.39
CA LYS A 39 8.88 11.09 -11.73
C LYS A 39 7.39 11.08 -11.37
N PHE A 40 6.73 9.94 -11.53
CA PHE A 40 5.34 9.80 -11.12
C PHE A 40 5.23 9.83 -9.60
N MET A 41 6.06 9.03 -8.92
CA MET A 41 6.08 8.92 -7.46
C MET A 41 6.37 10.26 -6.76
N SER A 42 7.21 11.12 -7.35
CA SER A 42 7.55 12.42 -6.77
C SER A 42 6.37 13.39 -6.63
N HIS A 43 5.26 13.16 -7.34
CA HIS A 43 4.06 14.00 -7.20
C HIS A 43 3.28 13.75 -5.90
N PHE A 44 3.55 12.64 -5.20
CA PHE A 44 2.78 12.21 -4.03
C PHE A 44 3.50 12.42 -2.71
N ASN A 45 4.70 13.02 -2.72
CA ASN A 45 5.50 13.32 -1.52
C ASN A 45 5.64 12.10 -0.58
N SER A 46 5.94 10.92 -1.14
CA SER A 46 6.06 9.63 -0.42
C SER A 46 4.78 9.08 0.21
N GLN A 47 3.61 9.69 -0.02
CA GLN A 47 2.32 9.26 0.51
C GLN A 47 1.42 8.57 -0.53
N PHE A 48 2.03 7.80 -1.45
CA PHE A 48 1.27 7.11 -2.48
C PHE A 48 0.57 5.87 -1.91
N CYS A 49 -0.77 5.88 -1.88
CA CYS A 49 -1.59 4.79 -1.34
C CYS A 49 -2.25 3.97 -2.46
N ILE A 50 -2.13 2.65 -2.35
CA ILE A 50 -2.69 1.66 -3.27
C ILE A 50 -3.70 0.82 -2.50
N ARG A 51 -5.00 1.07 -2.74
CA ARG A 51 -6.11 0.25 -2.26
C ARG A 51 -6.46 -0.84 -3.27
N ASP A 52 -6.86 -1.99 -2.77
CA ASP A 52 -7.42 -3.08 -3.56
C ASP A 52 -8.88 -2.79 -3.95
N GLY A 53 -9.30 -3.36 -5.09
CA GLY A 53 -10.66 -3.20 -5.60
C GLY A 53 -10.85 -2.03 -6.57
N LYS A 54 -12.09 -1.55 -6.67
CA LYS A 54 -12.52 -0.52 -7.63
C LYS A 54 -13.07 0.68 -6.88
N ARG A 55 -12.64 1.89 -7.25
CA ARG A 55 -13.01 3.16 -6.60
C ARG A 55 -14.53 3.36 -6.40
N ASN A 56 -15.35 2.91 -7.33
CA ASN A 56 -16.81 3.15 -7.33
C ASN A 56 -17.63 1.91 -6.97
N ARG A 57 -17.02 0.87 -6.40
CA ARG A 57 -17.77 -0.31 -5.95
C ARG A 57 -18.17 -0.09 -4.49
N LYS A 58 -19.47 0.07 -4.23
CA LYS A 58 -19.99 0.06 -2.86
C LYS A 58 -19.71 -1.33 -2.24
N PRO A 59 -19.20 -1.41 -0.99
CA PRO A 59 -19.05 -2.68 -0.30
C PRO A 59 -20.43 -3.32 -0.12
N GLU A 60 -20.49 -4.64 -0.29
CA GLU A 60 -21.68 -5.42 0.06
C GLU A 60 -21.55 -5.78 1.55
N GLY A 61 -22.37 -5.16 2.39
CA GLY A 61 -22.32 -5.34 3.84
C GLY A 61 -21.51 -4.25 4.57
N PRO A 62 -21.17 -4.47 5.85
CA PRO A 62 -20.40 -3.52 6.64
C PRO A 62 -19.02 -3.28 6.00
N PRO A 63 -18.47 -2.07 6.14
CA PRO A 63 -17.13 -1.77 5.64
C PRO A 63 -16.13 -2.78 6.24
N PRO A 64 -15.24 -3.37 5.42
CA PRO A 64 -14.28 -4.35 5.90
C PRO A 64 -13.14 -3.69 6.66
N VAL A 65 -12.51 -4.45 7.55
CA VAL A 65 -11.21 -4.09 8.12
C VAL A 65 -10.17 -4.03 6.99
N GLU A 66 -9.34 -2.98 6.99
CA GLU A 66 -8.29 -2.79 6.00
C GLU A 66 -6.92 -2.76 6.68
N LEU A 67 -5.97 -3.52 6.15
CA LEU A 67 -4.58 -3.49 6.59
C LEU A 67 -3.73 -2.96 5.44
N PHE A 68 -2.83 -2.04 5.75
CA PHE A 68 -1.91 -1.43 4.79
C PHE A 68 -0.48 -1.63 5.26
N GLU A 69 0.40 -2.03 4.35
CA GLU A 69 1.84 -2.21 4.58
C GLU A 69 2.61 -1.08 3.90
N LEU A 70 3.53 -0.45 4.62
CA LEU A 70 4.43 0.55 4.07
C LEU A 70 5.64 -0.12 3.43
N ARG A 71 5.75 0.01 2.12
CA ARG A 71 6.84 -0.56 1.33
C ARG A 71 7.78 0.52 0.83
N SER A 72 9.07 0.33 1.01
CA SER A 72 10.13 1.19 0.49
C SER A 72 11.07 0.40 -0.42
N ASN A 73 11.30 0.89 -1.65
CA ASN A 73 12.24 0.28 -2.58
C ASN A 73 13.53 1.10 -2.65
N GLY A 74 14.43 0.92 -1.69
CA GLY A 74 15.80 1.47 -1.69
C GLY A 74 15.93 2.99 -1.59
N SER A 75 14.82 3.75 -1.56
CA SER A 75 14.82 5.20 -1.37
C SER A 75 13.48 5.64 -0.77
N ALA A 76 13.53 6.60 0.16
CA ALA A 76 12.36 7.22 0.78
C ALA A 76 11.39 7.87 -0.24
N LEU A 77 11.87 8.22 -1.45
CA LEU A 77 11.04 8.77 -2.53
C LEU A 77 10.15 7.71 -3.21
N CYS A 78 10.47 6.44 -3.05
CA CYS A 78 9.78 5.29 -3.66
C CYS A 78 8.88 4.55 -2.67
N THR A 79 8.33 5.27 -1.69
CA THR A 79 7.49 4.66 -0.67
C THR A 79 6.05 4.49 -1.17
N ARG A 80 5.44 3.36 -0.85
CA ARG A 80 4.06 3.03 -1.20
C ARG A 80 3.36 2.43 0.01
N LEU A 81 2.19 2.94 0.33
CA LEU A 81 1.28 2.30 1.28
C LEU A 81 0.38 1.35 0.50
N VAL A 82 0.53 0.04 0.69
CA VAL A 82 -0.16 -0.99 -0.11
C VAL A 82 -1.13 -1.75 0.76
N GLN A 83 -2.40 -1.82 0.34
CA GLN A 83 -3.38 -2.67 1.01
C GLN A 83 -2.97 -4.13 0.88
N VAL A 84 -2.99 -4.83 2.01
CA VAL A 84 -2.74 -6.26 2.12
C VAL A 84 -3.93 -6.91 2.80
N LYS A 85 -3.94 -8.25 2.83
CA LYS A 85 -5.00 -8.98 3.55
C LYS A 85 -4.96 -8.60 5.03
N ALA A 86 -6.10 -8.21 5.60
CA ALA A 86 -6.24 -7.98 7.03
C ALA A 86 -6.17 -9.32 7.79
N ASP A 87 -4.94 -9.75 8.08
CA ASP A 87 -4.65 -11.00 8.79
C ASP A 87 -3.35 -10.83 9.56
N ALA A 88 -3.32 -11.25 10.82
CA ALA A 88 -2.12 -11.10 11.66
C ALA A 88 -0.86 -11.76 11.09
N SER A 89 -1.01 -12.81 10.26
CA SER A 89 0.13 -13.45 9.57
C SER A 89 0.82 -12.59 8.51
N GLN A 90 0.22 -11.45 8.13
CA GLN A 90 0.82 -10.51 7.17
C GLN A 90 1.76 -9.49 7.83
N LEU A 91 1.80 -9.43 9.17
CA LEU A 91 2.71 -8.54 9.87
C LEU A 91 4.16 -9.00 9.70
N ASN A 92 5.09 -8.07 9.89
CA ASN A 92 6.52 -8.34 9.91
C ASN A 92 7.21 -7.29 10.77
N SER A 93 8.09 -7.71 11.67
CA SER A 93 8.75 -6.81 12.63
C SER A 93 9.66 -5.77 11.96
N ALA A 94 10.06 -5.95 10.71
CA ALA A 94 10.88 -5.00 9.96
C ALA A 94 10.07 -3.91 9.21
N PHE A 95 8.74 -3.98 9.23
CA PHE A 95 7.88 -3.07 8.47
C PHE A 95 6.91 -2.28 9.36
N CYS A 96 6.27 -1.28 8.75
CA CYS A 96 5.24 -0.45 9.37
C CYS A 96 3.89 -0.68 8.68
N TYR A 97 2.81 -0.60 9.45
CA TYR A 97 1.47 -0.89 8.98
C TYR A 97 0.45 0.15 9.46
N ILE A 98 -0.62 0.33 8.69
CA ILE A 98 -1.84 1.01 9.14
C ILE A 98 -2.97 0.00 9.14
N LEU A 99 -3.57 -0.23 10.31
CA LEU A 99 -4.79 -1.01 10.47
C LEU A 99 -5.98 -0.07 10.64
N TYR A 100 -6.91 -0.10 9.70
CA TYR A 100 -8.16 0.64 9.74
C TYR A 100 -9.29 -0.30 10.14
N VAL A 101 -9.92 -0.03 11.29
CA VAL A 101 -11.01 -0.84 11.85
C VAL A 101 -12.28 0.01 11.86
N PRO A 102 -13.19 -0.19 10.90
CA PRO A 102 -14.48 0.49 10.90
C PRO A 102 -15.30 0.12 12.15
N LEU A 103 -15.95 1.11 12.77
CA LEU A 103 -16.92 0.86 13.83
C LEU A 103 -18.32 0.93 13.24
N GLU A 104 -19.14 -0.08 13.51
CA GLU A 104 -20.55 -0.07 13.12
C GLU A 104 -21.29 1.00 13.93
N SER A 105 -21.63 2.12 13.29
CA SER A 105 -22.70 2.99 13.76
C SER A 105 -23.83 2.95 12.74
N ALA A 106 -25.04 2.63 13.21
CA ALA A 106 -26.21 2.31 12.40
C ALA A 106 -26.72 3.45 11.49
N GLU A 107 -26.13 4.65 11.58
CA GLU A 107 -26.63 5.87 10.93
C GLU A 107 -25.63 6.52 9.95
N SER A 108 -24.41 6.00 9.79
CA SER A 108 -23.28 6.76 9.18
C SER A 108 -22.58 6.08 8.00
N ALA A 109 -23.12 4.99 7.46
CA ALA A 109 -22.51 4.31 6.30
C ALA A 109 -22.47 5.18 5.02
N GLU A 110 -23.14 6.34 5.03
CA GLU A 110 -23.20 7.29 3.91
C GLU A 110 -22.66 8.70 4.22
N SER A 111 -22.10 8.95 5.42
CA SER A 111 -21.57 10.27 5.80
C SER A 111 -20.08 10.24 6.12
N ASP A 112 -19.41 11.37 5.93
CA ASP A 112 -18.01 11.64 6.36
C ASP A 112 -17.82 11.60 7.89
N THR A 113 -18.77 11.02 8.63
CA THR A 113 -18.80 10.89 10.09
C THR A 113 -18.74 9.44 10.56
N ALA A 114 -18.45 8.49 9.67
CA ALA A 114 -18.24 7.10 10.03
C ALA A 114 -17.06 6.98 11.01
N SER A 115 -17.34 6.48 12.22
CA SER A 115 -16.31 6.30 13.24
C SER A 115 -15.44 5.08 12.94
N ALA A 116 -14.15 5.18 13.23
CA ALA A 116 -13.20 4.07 13.07
C ALA A 116 -12.06 4.16 14.10
N LEU A 117 -11.42 3.02 14.36
CA LEU A 117 -10.14 2.96 15.06
C LEU A 117 -9.04 2.79 14.01
N VAL A 118 -7.98 3.59 14.13
CA VAL A 118 -6.83 3.51 13.24
C VAL A 118 -5.59 3.28 14.08
N TYR A 119 -4.85 2.22 13.75
CA TYR A 119 -3.59 1.89 14.40
C TYR A 119 -2.44 2.03 13.42
N ALA A 120 -1.53 2.97 13.67
CA ALA A 120 -0.23 3.01 13.01
C ALA A 120 0.72 2.09 13.80
N TRP A 121 0.92 0.88 13.30
CA TRP A 121 1.75 -0.13 13.95
C TRP A 121 3.18 -0.08 13.40
N VAL A 122 4.16 0.00 14.30
CA VAL A 122 5.58 0.11 14.00
C VAL A 122 6.28 -1.15 14.50
N GLY A 123 6.81 -1.94 13.56
CA GLY A 123 7.61 -3.11 13.88
C GLY A 123 8.88 -2.75 14.65
N SER A 124 9.31 -3.63 15.54
CA SER A 124 10.48 -3.44 16.42
C SER A 124 11.80 -3.30 15.68
N LYS A 125 11.88 -3.77 14.43
CA LYS A 125 13.03 -3.65 13.52
C LYS A 125 12.77 -2.70 12.35
N ALA A 126 11.66 -1.96 12.38
CA ALA A 126 11.35 -1.01 11.32
C ALA A 126 12.34 0.16 11.32
N ASP A 127 12.65 0.64 10.11
CA ASP A 127 13.49 1.82 9.94
C ASP A 127 12.83 3.08 10.54
N ALA A 128 13.62 3.95 11.16
CA ALA A 128 13.12 5.15 11.85
C ALA A 128 12.46 6.16 10.89
N ASP A 129 12.90 6.23 9.62
CA ASP A 129 12.26 7.09 8.63
C ASP A 129 10.89 6.53 8.23
N CYS A 130 10.78 5.20 8.11
CA CYS A 130 9.50 4.52 7.88
C CYS A 130 8.53 4.72 9.05
N ALA A 131 9.02 4.66 10.30
CA ALA A 131 8.21 4.89 11.49
C ALA A 131 7.63 6.31 11.53
N ARG A 132 8.44 7.33 11.22
CA ARG A 132 7.96 8.72 11.12
C ARG A 132 6.98 8.91 9.97
N LEU A 133 7.26 8.27 8.83
CA LEU A 133 6.42 8.38 7.64
C LEU A 133 5.06 7.70 7.83
N ILE A 134 4.98 6.55 8.50
CA ILE A 134 3.69 5.88 8.73
C ILE A 134 2.78 6.71 9.64
N GLU A 135 3.35 7.33 10.68
CA GLU A 135 2.64 8.23 11.58
C GLU A 135 2.08 9.43 10.81
N GLN A 136 2.92 10.07 9.99
CA GLN A 136 2.49 11.18 9.14
C GLN A 136 1.39 10.76 8.16
N ILE A 137 1.52 9.61 7.49
CA ILE A 137 0.49 9.12 6.56
C ILE A 137 -0.82 8.82 7.30
N ALA A 138 -0.74 8.25 8.50
CA ALA A 138 -1.93 7.95 9.29
C ALA A 138 -2.66 9.25 9.67
N GLU A 139 -1.93 10.28 10.09
CA GLU A 139 -2.48 11.61 10.37
C GLU A 139 -3.09 12.26 9.13
N ASP A 140 -2.34 12.35 8.03
CA ASP A 140 -2.74 13.09 6.82
C ASP A 140 -3.86 12.42 6.01
N LYS A 141 -3.97 11.07 6.06
CA LYS A 141 -4.88 10.30 5.19
C LYS A 141 -5.99 9.58 5.92
N PHE A 142 -5.81 9.25 7.19
CA PHE A 142 -6.74 8.41 7.94
C PHE A 142 -7.29 9.09 9.19
N ASN A 143 -6.73 10.21 9.66
CA ASN A 143 -7.27 10.91 10.81
C ASN A 143 -8.42 11.85 10.42
N ASN A 144 -9.46 11.90 11.26
CA ASN A 144 -10.53 12.88 11.21
C ASN A 144 -11.19 12.98 12.61
N PRO A 145 -12.08 13.96 12.87
CA PRO A 145 -12.67 14.17 14.20
C PRO A 145 -13.44 12.98 14.81
N TRP A 146 -13.83 11.99 14.00
CA TRP A 146 -14.61 10.82 14.39
C TRP A 146 -13.76 9.54 14.49
N ILE A 147 -12.46 9.66 14.26
CA ILE A 147 -11.50 8.56 14.28
C ILE A 147 -10.63 8.64 15.52
N SER A 148 -10.41 7.49 16.16
CA SER A 148 -9.37 7.35 17.19
C SER A 148 -8.12 6.77 16.54
N LEU A 149 -7.11 7.63 16.36
CA LEU A 149 -5.80 7.24 15.87
C LEU A 149 -4.87 6.91 17.04
N GLN A 150 -4.15 5.79 16.95
CA GLN A 150 -3.12 5.38 17.91
C GLN A 150 -1.87 4.89 17.19
N VAL A 151 -0.70 5.35 17.66
CA VAL A 151 0.59 4.82 17.22
C VAL A 151 1.00 3.72 18.19
N LEU A 152 1.28 2.53 17.68
CA LEU A 152 1.62 1.35 18.47
C LEU A 152 3.01 0.84 18.08
N ALA A 153 3.86 0.62 19.07
CA ALA A 153 5.06 -0.19 18.89
C ALA A 153 4.72 -1.69 19.00
N GLU A 154 5.42 -2.52 18.24
CA GLU A 154 5.32 -3.98 18.36
C GLU A 154 5.45 -4.44 19.82
N GLY A 155 4.53 -5.31 20.25
CA GLY A 155 4.45 -5.80 21.63
C GLY A 155 3.65 -4.91 22.60
N SER A 156 3.22 -3.73 22.16
CA SER A 156 2.34 -2.82 22.92
C SER A 156 0.92 -2.78 22.39
N GLU A 157 0.50 -3.80 21.62
CA GLU A 157 -0.82 -3.85 21.01
C GLU A 157 -1.91 -4.14 22.06
N PRO A 158 -3.09 -3.51 21.96
CA PRO A 158 -4.19 -3.82 22.86
C PRO A 158 -4.73 -5.22 22.58
N ASP A 159 -4.93 -6.01 23.64
CA ASP A 159 -5.30 -7.43 23.55
C ASP A 159 -6.60 -7.70 22.78
N ASN A 160 -7.57 -6.79 22.86
CA ASN A 160 -8.91 -7.03 22.31
C ASN A 160 -9.03 -6.56 20.85
N PHE A 161 -9.06 -5.25 20.61
CA PHE A 161 -9.52 -4.74 19.32
C PHE A 161 -8.53 -4.93 18.17
N PHE A 162 -7.23 -4.78 18.43
CA PHE A 162 -6.20 -4.89 17.39
C PHE A 162 -6.13 -6.32 16.83
N TRP A 163 -5.96 -7.31 17.71
CA TRP A 163 -5.86 -8.70 17.29
C TRP A 163 -7.19 -9.26 16.77
N LEU A 164 -8.32 -8.87 17.34
CA LEU A 164 -9.64 -9.30 16.84
C LEU A 164 -9.87 -8.80 15.41
N ALA A 165 -9.52 -7.55 15.11
CA ALA A 165 -9.66 -6.98 13.76
C ALA A 165 -8.78 -7.71 12.72
N LEU A 166 -7.64 -8.26 13.14
CA LEU A 166 -6.74 -9.06 12.31
C LEU A 166 -7.09 -10.57 12.26
N GLY A 167 -8.26 -10.96 12.77
CA GLY A 167 -8.71 -12.36 12.78
C GLY A 167 -7.99 -13.22 13.83
N GLY A 168 -7.61 -12.61 14.95
CA GLY A 168 -6.88 -13.23 16.07
C GLY A 168 -5.37 -13.11 15.94
N ARG A 169 -4.67 -13.33 17.07
CA ARG A 169 -3.20 -13.36 17.11
C ARG A 169 -2.69 -14.60 16.37
N LYS A 170 -1.76 -14.41 15.44
CA LYS A 170 -1.14 -15.48 14.65
C LYS A 170 0.38 -15.27 14.61
N PRO A 171 1.16 -16.34 14.40
CA PRO A 171 2.58 -16.19 14.09
C PRO A 171 2.76 -15.37 12.81
N TYR A 172 3.73 -14.47 12.83
CA TYR A 172 4.15 -13.65 11.70
C TYR A 172 5.68 -13.57 11.68
N ASP A 173 6.24 -13.06 10.59
CA ASP A 173 7.68 -13.10 10.34
C ASP A 173 8.43 -12.05 11.19
N PRO A 174 9.37 -12.44 12.07
CA PRO A 174 10.05 -11.50 12.95
C PRO A 174 11.23 -10.76 12.29
N ASP A 175 11.54 -11.04 11.02
CA ASP A 175 12.64 -10.38 10.32
C ASP A 175 12.39 -10.19 8.81
N ALA A 176 13.27 -9.40 8.19
CA ALA A 176 13.30 -9.24 6.75
C ALA A 176 14.76 -9.22 6.26
N ASP A 177 15.58 -10.11 6.80
CA ASP A 177 17.03 -10.12 6.57
C ASP A 177 17.38 -10.28 5.09
N PHE A 178 16.49 -10.91 4.32
CA PHE A 178 16.61 -11.04 2.87
C PHE A 178 16.80 -9.70 2.14
N LEU A 179 16.34 -8.57 2.71
CA LEU A 179 16.55 -7.23 2.15
C LEU A 179 18.00 -6.76 2.22
N ASN A 180 18.80 -7.33 3.12
CA ASN A 180 20.22 -6.98 3.29
C ASN A 180 21.12 -7.66 2.26
N TYR A 181 20.60 -8.61 1.47
CA TYR A 181 21.35 -9.37 0.49
C TYR A 181 21.00 -8.95 -0.94
N THR A 182 22.02 -8.80 -1.79
CA THR A 182 21.84 -8.56 -3.23
C THR A 182 22.12 -9.85 -3.99
N ARG A 183 21.20 -10.24 -4.88
CA ARG A 183 21.33 -11.45 -5.71
C ARG A 183 21.42 -11.04 -7.17
N LEU A 184 22.41 -11.58 -7.90
CA LEU A 184 22.59 -11.32 -9.32
C LEU A 184 22.06 -12.51 -10.13
N PHE A 185 21.19 -12.24 -11.10
CA PHE A 185 20.65 -13.26 -11.99
C PHE A 185 21.00 -12.96 -13.44
N ARG A 186 21.39 -14.00 -14.18
CA ARG A 186 21.45 -13.96 -15.64
C ARG A 186 20.14 -14.52 -16.20
N CYS A 187 19.41 -13.67 -16.90
CA CYS A 187 18.23 -14.04 -17.68
C CYS A 187 18.63 -14.26 -19.15
N SER A 188 18.28 -15.39 -19.76
CA SER A 188 18.55 -15.69 -21.17
C SER A 188 17.37 -16.38 -21.84
N ASN A 189 17.14 -16.07 -23.11
CA ASN A 189 16.18 -16.77 -23.98
C ASN A 189 16.88 -17.47 -25.17
N GLU A 190 18.19 -17.63 -25.11
CA GLU A 190 19.04 -18.17 -26.20
C GLU A 190 18.66 -19.60 -26.59
N LYS A 191 18.11 -20.38 -25.65
CA LYS A 191 17.71 -21.77 -25.87
C LYS A 191 16.29 -21.92 -26.43
N GLY A 192 15.63 -20.82 -26.80
CA GLY A 192 14.22 -20.81 -27.22
C GLY A 192 13.22 -20.91 -26.06
N TYR A 193 13.69 -20.89 -24.81
CA TYR A 193 12.88 -20.78 -23.60
C TYR A 193 13.57 -19.88 -22.57
N PHE A 194 12.77 -19.21 -21.75
CA PHE A 194 13.26 -18.29 -20.73
C PHE A 194 13.96 -19.07 -19.61
N THR A 195 15.22 -18.72 -19.36
CA THR A 195 16.05 -19.31 -18.30
C THR A 195 16.57 -18.22 -17.39
N VAL A 196 16.54 -18.50 -16.08
CA VAL A 196 17.11 -17.65 -15.04
C VAL A 196 18.15 -18.47 -14.30
N SER A 197 19.39 -17.98 -14.24
CA SER A 197 20.48 -18.61 -13.50
C SER A 197 21.07 -17.61 -12.52
N GLU A 198 21.19 -17.99 -11.26
CA GLU A 198 21.84 -17.17 -10.25
C GLU A 198 23.35 -17.16 -10.48
N LYS A 199 23.93 -15.98 -10.47
CA LYS A 199 25.37 -15.77 -10.47
C LYS A 199 25.82 -15.74 -9.01
N CYS A 200 26.23 -16.89 -8.50
CA CYS A 200 26.91 -16.96 -7.22
C CYS A 200 28.21 -16.16 -7.29
N THR A 201 28.52 -15.46 -6.21
CA THR A 201 29.85 -14.85 -5.99
C THR A 201 30.77 -15.90 -5.37
#